data_AF-A0A193LFW4-F1
#
_entry.id   AF-A0A193LFW4-F1
#
_cell.length_a   1.000
_cell.length_b   1.000
_cell.length_c   1.000
_cell.angle_alpha   90.00
_cell.angle_beta   90.00
_cell.angle_gamma   90.00
#
_symmetry.space_group_name_H-M   'P 1'
#
loop_
_entity.id
_entity.type
_entity.pdbx_description
1 polymer ?
#
loop_
_entity_poly.entity_id
_entity_poly.type
_entity_poly.pdbx_seq_one_letter_code
_entity_poly.pdbx_strand_id
1 'polypeptide(L)'
;MKFMTERHKKLMRTSETALHDAVAAPAEDVARVAKTVIADSRTYRNWETRHAELLVPAARSADDRRLLAEMRAAQLRLVPRSALFNYLRENQVVGDKRVRIFRLFHGTLDFNDSVLLEHRNFLLAESSQISAAHILLMMHDNPGNALVDQYEQAYARYFALKCERMITRSRTCAEMIRPLLSAAHQQMDRIRMRIDNEAPQTNGFTFDTVEALEHSGRYRALDYLNR
;
A
#
# COMPACT_ATOMS: atom_id res chain seq x y z
N MET A 1 -13.58 -16.75 17.78
CA MET A 1 -13.89 -16.31 16.40
C MET A 1 -14.82 -15.11 16.49
N LYS A 2 -14.32 -13.87 16.31
CA LYS A 2 -15.19 -12.68 16.30
C LYS A 2 -16.04 -12.77 15.03
N PHE A 3 -17.37 -12.73 15.15
CA PHE A 3 -18.26 -12.71 13.99
C PHE A 3 -17.89 -11.52 13.10
N MET A 4 -17.55 -11.79 11.83
CA MET A 4 -17.35 -10.74 10.82
C MET A 4 -18.70 -10.08 10.54
N THR A 5 -18.73 -8.75 10.58
CA THR A 5 -19.94 -7.98 10.19
C THR A 5 -20.22 -8.18 8.71
N GLU A 6 -21.47 -7.98 8.27
CA GLU A 6 -21.80 -8.06 6.84
C GLU A 6 -20.97 -7.07 6.01
N ARG A 7 -20.74 -5.86 6.54
CA ARG A 7 -19.84 -4.88 5.92
C ARG A 7 -18.41 -5.40 5.78
N HIS A 8 -17.87 -6.12 6.77
CA HIS A 8 -16.54 -6.72 6.68
C HIS A 8 -16.49 -7.78 5.57
N LYS A 9 -17.50 -8.66 5.50
CA LYS A 9 -17.58 -9.68 4.44
C LYS A 9 -17.67 -9.05 3.04
N LYS A 10 -18.42 -7.95 2.91
CA LYS A 10 -18.52 -7.20 1.66
C LYS A 10 -17.18 -6.61 1.24
N LEU A 11 -16.49 -5.90 2.15
CA LEU A 11 -15.16 -5.35 1.88
C LEU A 11 -14.16 -6.44 1.47
N MET A 12 -14.19 -7.61 2.12
CA MET A 12 -13.34 -8.74 1.73
C MET A 12 -13.66 -9.27 0.32
N ARG A 13 -14.94 -9.47 -0.01
CA ARG A 13 -15.35 -9.91 -1.36
C ARG A 13 -14.92 -8.92 -2.43
N THR A 14 -15.18 -7.63 -2.23
CA THR A 14 -14.73 -6.58 -3.14
C THR A 14 -13.21 -6.55 -3.30
N SER A 15 -12.47 -6.76 -2.21
CA SER A 15 -11.00 -6.80 -2.25
C SER A 15 -10.48 -8.00 -3.04
N GLU A 16 -11.12 -9.17 -2.89
CA GLU A 16 -10.83 -10.37 -3.66
C GLU A 16 -11.11 -10.17 -5.15
N THR A 17 -12.27 -9.60 -5.52
CA THR A 17 -12.60 -9.24 -6.90
C THR A 17 -11.54 -8.30 -7.49
N ALA A 18 -11.19 -7.22 -6.77
CA ALA A 18 -10.17 -6.28 -7.21
C ALA A 18 -8.81 -6.94 -7.47
N LEU A 19 -8.41 -7.87 -6.59
CA LEU A 19 -7.17 -8.62 -6.74
C LEU A 19 -7.21 -9.57 -7.94
N HIS A 20 -8.36 -10.21 -8.20
CA HIS A 20 -8.56 -11.07 -9.36
C HIS A 20 -8.56 -10.29 -10.67
N ASP A 21 -9.24 -9.14 -10.72
CA ASP A 21 -9.24 -8.27 -11.89
C ASP A 21 -7.81 -7.79 -12.19
N ALA A 22 -7.03 -7.49 -11.16
CA ALA A 22 -5.66 -7.00 -11.29
C ALA A 22 -4.73 -7.99 -12.04
N VAL A 23 -5.06 -9.27 -12.09
CA VAL A 23 -4.34 -10.28 -12.90
C VAL A 23 -4.33 -9.93 -14.39
N ALA A 24 -5.41 -9.30 -14.88
CA ALA A 24 -5.56 -8.87 -16.26
C ALA A 24 -5.16 -7.40 -16.48
N ALA A 25 -4.63 -6.73 -15.46
CA ALA A 25 -4.21 -5.33 -15.58
C ALA A 25 -3.08 -5.17 -16.62
N PRO A 26 -3.09 -4.06 -17.39
CA PRO A 26 -2.02 -3.74 -18.34
C PRO A 26 -0.68 -3.44 -17.66
N ALA A 27 -0.69 -2.94 -16.42
CA ALA A 27 0.51 -2.69 -15.63
C ALA A 27 1.16 -4.01 -15.20
N GLU A 28 2.30 -4.33 -15.82
CA GLU A 28 2.97 -5.62 -15.64
C GLU A 28 3.32 -5.94 -14.18
N ASP A 29 3.74 -4.93 -13.41
CA ASP A 29 4.16 -5.14 -12.02
C ASP A 29 2.95 -5.46 -11.12
N VAL A 30 1.83 -4.75 -11.27
CA VAL A 30 0.58 -5.00 -10.54
C VAL A 30 0.03 -6.39 -10.90
N ALA A 31 -0.04 -6.69 -12.20
CA ALA A 31 -0.48 -8.01 -12.66
C ALA A 31 0.42 -9.14 -12.15
N ARG A 32 1.74 -8.92 -12.06
CA ARG A 32 2.68 -9.92 -11.54
C ARG A 32 2.47 -10.17 -10.04
N VAL A 33 2.27 -9.12 -9.23
CA VAL A 33 1.95 -9.28 -7.80
C VAL A 33 0.66 -10.06 -7.62
N ALA A 34 -0.42 -9.65 -8.30
CA ALA A 34 -1.72 -10.30 -8.22
C ALA A 34 -1.65 -11.78 -8.61
N LYS A 35 -1.01 -12.09 -9.75
CA LYS A 35 -0.77 -13.47 -10.21
C LYS A 35 -0.01 -14.29 -9.18
N THR A 36 1.04 -13.72 -8.59
CA THR A 36 1.89 -14.43 -7.62
C THR A 36 1.11 -14.76 -6.35
N VAL A 37 0.33 -13.81 -5.83
CA VAL A 37 -0.48 -14.02 -4.62
C VAL A 37 -1.60 -15.04 -4.86
N ILE A 38 -2.29 -14.96 -5.99
CA ILE A 38 -3.40 -15.88 -6.34
C ILE A 38 -2.89 -17.30 -6.64
N ALA A 39 -1.73 -17.44 -7.27
CA ALA A 39 -1.19 -18.75 -7.66
C ALA A 39 -0.70 -19.59 -6.47
N ASP A 40 -0.30 -18.97 -5.35
CA ASP A 40 0.14 -19.67 -4.14
C ASP A 40 -0.92 -19.60 -3.03
N SER A 41 -1.58 -20.73 -2.75
CA SER A 41 -2.61 -20.84 -1.72
C SER A 41 -2.14 -20.49 -0.31
N ARG A 42 -0.83 -20.58 -0.01
CA ARG A 42 -0.30 -20.15 1.29
C ARG A 42 -0.19 -18.62 1.36
N THR A 43 0.39 -18.01 0.33
CA THR A 43 0.47 -16.54 0.24
C THR A 43 -0.91 -15.91 0.17
N TYR A 44 -1.84 -16.49 -0.59
CA TYR A 44 -3.24 -16.06 -0.66
C TYR A 44 -3.91 -16.04 0.72
N ARG A 45 -3.85 -17.13 1.49
CA ARG A 45 -4.43 -17.19 2.85
C ARG A 45 -3.80 -16.21 3.83
N ASN A 46 -2.49 -16.00 3.71
CA ASN A 46 -1.79 -14.99 4.52
C ASN A 46 -2.25 -13.58 4.16
N TRP A 47 -2.45 -13.29 2.87
CA TRP A 47 -3.02 -12.04 2.40
C TRP A 47 -4.42 -11.86 2.96
N GLU A 48 -5.32 -12.83 2.74
CA GLU A 48 -6.71 -12.78 3.20
C GLU A 48 -6.78 -12.48 4.71
N THR A 49 -5.98 -13.18 5.52
CA THR A 49 -5.95 -12.97 6.98
C THR A 49 -5.48 -11.55 7.34
N ARG A 50 -4.33 -11.11 6.80
CA ARG A 50 -3.78 -9.78 7.12
C ARG A 50 -4.64 -8.65 6.57
N HIS A 51 -5.25 -8.87 5.41
CA HIS A 51 -6.13 -7.90 4.77
C HIS A 51 -7.44 -7.77 5.55
N ALA A 52 -8.03 -8.88 5.99
CA ALA A 52 -9.19 -8.86 6.88
C ALA A 52 -8.91 -8.08 8.17
N GLU A 53 -7.74 -8.29 8.80
CA GLU A 53 -7.33 -7.52 9.97
C GLU A 53 -7.20 -6.01 9.67
N LEU A 54 -6.64 -5.67 8.51
CA LEU A 54 -6.48 -4.30 8.06
C LEU A 54 -7.83 -3.59 7.85
N LEU A 55 -8.85 -4.31 7.39
CA LEU A 55 -10.19 -3.78 7.10
C LEU A 55 -11.10 -3.65 8.32
N VAL A 56 -10.72 -4.20 9.48
CA VAL A 56 -11.55 -4.15 10.70
C VAL A 56 -12.00 -2.73 11.08
N PRO A 57 -11.14 -1.68 11.08
CA PRO A 57 -11.58 -0.33 11.39
C PRO A 57 -12.62 0.19 10.39
N ALA A 58 -12.35 0.07 9.09
CA ALA A 58 -13.26 0.49 8.02
C ALA A 58 -14.62 -0.25 8.09
N ALA A 59 -14.59 -1.54 8.39
CA ALA A 59 -15.80 -2.36 8.52
C ALA A 59 -16.67 -2.00 9.74
N ARG A 60 -16.08 -1.33 10.74
CA ARG A 60 -16.76 -0.88 11.98
C ARG A 60 -17.14 0.59 11.93
N SER A 61 -16.76 1.32 10.90
CA SER A 61 -17.12 2.71 10.71
C SER A 61 -18.63 2.90 10.73
N ALA A 62 -19.10 3.96 11.40
CA ALA A 62 -20.52 4.26 11.53
C ALA A 62 -21.16 4.74 10.21
N ASP A 63 -20.37 5.35 9.35
CA ASP A 63 -20.78 5.94 8.08
C ASP A 63 -19.68 5.78 7.02
N ASP A 64 -20.02 6.08 5.78
CA ASP A 64 -19.14 5.88 4.63
C ASP A 64 -17.98 6.90 4.57
N ARG A 65 -18.13 8.08 5.19
CA ARG A 65 -17.01 9.02 5.30
C ARG A 65 -15.94 8.45 6.23
N ARG A 66 -16.32 7.94 7.39
CA ARG A 66 -15.39 7.25 8.29
C ARG A 66 -14.80 6.00 7.67
N LEU A 67 -15.57 5.25 6.87
CA LEU A 67 -15.05 4.13 6.10
C LEU A 67 -13.91 4.58 5.17
N LEU A 68 -14.14 5.62 4.36
CA LEU A 68 -13.11 6.18 3.45
C LEU A 68 -11.87 6.66 4.21
N ALA A 69 -12.04 7.37 5.33
CA ALA A 69 -10.91 7.80 6.16
C ALA A 69 -10.07 6.62 6.66
N GLU A 70 -10.72 5.55 7.14
CA GLU A 70 -10.02 4.34 7.58
C GLU A 70 -9.37 3.56 6.42
N MET A 71 -9.98 3.58 5.23
CA MET A 71 -9.38 2.97 4.02
C MET A 71 -8.14 3.73 3.56
N ARG A 72 -8.16 5.07 3.58
CA ARG A 72 -6.95 5.87 3.36
C ARG A 72 -5.88 5.53 4.40
N ALA A 73 -6.24 5.57 5.69
CA ALA A 73 -5.32 5.22 6.77
C ALA A 73 -4.73 3.81 6.61
N ALA A 74 -5.52 2.85 6.12
CA ALA A 74 -5.06 1.53 5.76
C ALA A 74 -4.00 1.56 4.65
N GLN A 75 -4.21 2.31 3.56
CA GLN A 75 -3.18 2.48 2.52
C GLN A 75 -1.89 3.09 3.06
N LEU A 76 -1.97 4.12 3.91
CA LEU A 76 -0.78 4.72 4.53
C LEU A 76 0.02 3.71 5.36
N ARG A 77 -0.64 2.76 6.02
CA ARG A 77 0.02 1.68 6.79
C ARG A 77 0.72 0.66 5.89
N LEU A 78 0.36 0.58 4.61
CA LEU A 78 0.94 -0.34 3.64
C LEU A 78 2.18 0.24 2.94
N VAL A 79 2.22 1.56 2.71
CA VAL A 79 3.34 2.24 2.02
C VAL A 79 4.72 1.88 2.64
N PRO A 80 4.94 1.96 3.96
CA PRO A 80 6.22 1.56 4.55
C PRO A 80 6.59 0.10 4.33
N ARG A 81 5.60 -0.79 4.13
CA ARG A 81 5.78 -2.24 4.05
C ARG A 81 6.21 -2.71 2.65
N SER A 82 6.04 -1.88 1.63
CA SER A 82 6.59 -2.14 0.29
C SER A 82 7.78 -1.25 -0.08
N ALA A 83 8.02 -0.19 0.70
CA ALA A 83 9.04 0.82 0.42
C ALA A 83 10.46 0.27 0.20
N LEU A 84 10.88 -0.75 0.95
CA LEU A 84 12.23 -1.32 0.77
C LEU A 84 12.35 -1.99 -0.60
N PHE A 85 11.38 -2.81 -0.97
CA PHE A 85 11.40 -3.49 -2.27
C PHE A 85 11.30 -2.48 -3.43
N ASN A 86 10.41 -1.49 -3.32
CA ASN A 86 10.25 -0.43 -4.31
C ASN A 86 11.53 0.40 -4.47
N TYR A 87 12.17 0.80 -3.36
CA TYR A 87 13.46 1.49 -3.38
C TYR A 87 14.54 0.67 -4.08
N LEU A 88 14.68 -0.62 -3.76
CA LEU A 88 15.69 -1.49 -4.38
C LEU A 88 15.47 -1.61 -5.90
N ARG A 89 14.22 -1.75 -6.33
CA ARG A 89 13.82 -1.87 -7.74
C ARG A 89 14.10 -0.57 -8.49
N GLU A 90 13.56 0.54 -8.02
CA GLU A 90 13.63 1.86 -8.68
C GLU A 90 15.05 2.40 -8.77
N ASN A 91 15.86 2.16 -7.73
CA ASN A 91 17.25 2.61 -7.68
C ASN A 91 18.24 1.55 -8.20
N GLN A 92 17.73 0.44 -8.77
CA GLN A 92 18.52 -0.66 -9.34
C GLN A 92 19.63 -1.14 -8.38
N VAL A 93 19.29 -1.27 -7.09
CA VAL A 93 20.28 -1.54 -6.05
C VAL A 93 20.67 -3.01 -6.07
N VAL A 94 21.92 -3.27 -6.44
CA VAL A 94 22.48 -4.62 -6.59
C VAL A 94 23.76 -4.82 -5.77
N GLY A 95 24.24 -6.07 -5.71
CA GLY A 95 25.51 -6.45 -5.09
C GLY A 95 25.64 -6.06 -3.60
N ASP A 96 26.84 -5.64 -3.21
CA ASP A 96 27.18 -5.27 -1.83
C ASP A 96 26.26 -4.18 -1.24
N LYS A 97 25.80 -3.23 -2.06
CA LYS A 97 24.89 -2.17 -1.59
C LYS A 97 23.58 -2.79 -1.11
N ARG A 98 23.01 -3.73 -1.88
CA ARG A 98 21.79 -4.48 -1.51
C ARG A 98 21.99 -5.26 -0.21
N VAL A 99 23.10 -5.99 -0.08
CA VAL A 99 23.40 -6.78 1.14
C VAL A 99 23.48 -5.90 2.38
N ARG A 100 24.15 -4.74 2.29
CA ARG A 100 24.24 -3.78 3.41
C ARG A 100 22.87 -3.23 3.81
N ILE A 101 22.03 -2.90 2.84
CA ILE A 101 20.66 -2.45 3.11
C ILE A 101 19.88 -3.53 3.87
N PHE A 102 19.86 -4.76 3.38
CA PHE A 102 19.14 -5.83 4.08
C PHE A 102 19.64 -6.04 5.50
N ARG A 103 20.97 -6.00 5.73
CA ARG A 103 21.55 -6.07 7.07
C ARG A 103 21.10 -4.92 7.98
N LEU A 104 20.90 -3.72 7.43
CA LEU A 104 20.42 -2.57 8.20
C LEU A 104 18.95 -2.71 8.66
N PHE A 105 18.09 -3.33 7.84
CA PHE A 105 16.66 -3.45 8.14
C PHE A 105 16.30 -4.75 8.88
N HIS A 106 17.02 -5.84 8.60
CA HIS A 106 16.74 -7.19 9.12
C HIS A 106 17.78 -7.68 10.13
N GLY A 107 18.79 -6.85 10.44
CA GLY A 107 19.76 -7.09 11.50
C GLY A 107 20.61 -8.33 11.25
N THR A 108 20.43 -9.34 12.10
CA THR A 108 21.24 -10.57 12.14
C THR A 108 20.68 -11.69 11.26
N LEU A 109 19.53 -11.49 10.59
CA LEU A 109 19.01 -12.49 9.66
C LEU A 109 20.00 -12.71 8.51
N ASP A 110 20.09 -13.96 8.04
CA ASP A 110 20.83 -14.24 6.80
C ASP A 110 20.25 -13.42 5.64
N PHE A 111 21.09 -13.08 4.68
CA PHE A 111 20.67 -12.27 3.54
C PHE A 111 19.52 -12.92 2.75
N ASN A 112 19.59 -14.23 2.50
CA ASN A 112 18.56 -14.91 1.73
C ASN A 112 17.23 -14.93 2.49
N ASP A 113 17.26 -15.23 3.79
CA ASP A 113 16.08 -15.21 4.64
C ASP A 113 15.46 -13.81 4.72
N SER A 114 16.30 -12.78 4.82
CA SER A 114 15.86 -11.38 4.82
C SER A 114 15.17 -11.01 3.51
N VAL A 115 15.73 -11.42 2.36
CA VAL A 115 15.14 -11.19 1.04
C VAL A 115 13.79 -11.90 0.89
N LEU A 116 13.70 -13.16 1.31
CA LEU A 116 12.46 -13.93 1.24
C LEU A 116 11.38 -13.35 2.16
N LEU A 117 11.74 -12.95 3.38
CA LEU A 117 10.84 -12.30 4.31
C LEU A 117 10.32 -10.98 3.75
N GLU A 118 11.21 -10.13 3.24
CA GLU A 118 10.85 -8.84 2.66
C GLU A 118 9.96 -9.01 1.43
N HIS A 119 10.30 -9.94 0.54
CA HIS A 119 9.50 -10.20 -0.65
C HIS A 119 8.08 -10.67 -0.30
N ARG A 120 7.94 -11.54 0.72
CA ARG A 120 6.61 -11.94 1.21
C ARG A 120 5.84 -10.74 1.76
N ASN A 121 6.49 -9.88 2.56
CA ASN A 121 5.83 -8.68 3.10
C ASN A 121 5.41 -7.71 1.99
N PHE A 122 6.26 -7.53 0.98
CA PHE A 122 5.98 -6.75 -0.21
C PHE A 122 4.73 -7.28 -0.93
N LEU A 123 4.68 -8.58 -1.27
CA LEU A 123 3.53 -9.18 -1.96
C LEU A 123 2.23 -8.96 -1.19
N LEU A 124 2.25 -9.13 0.14
CA LEU A 124 1.08 -8.96 1.01
C LEU A 124 0.65 -7.49 1.13
N ALA A 125 1.61 -6.56 1.13
CA ALA A 125 1.35 -5.13 1.22
C ALA A 125 0.75 -4.59 -0.09
N GLU A 126 1.39 -4.91 -1.22
CA GLU A 126 0.97 -4.45 -2.55
C GLU A 126 -0.39 -5.03 -2.95
N SER A 127 -0.64 -6.32 -2.72
CA SER A 127 -1.98 -6.91 -2.95
C SER A 127 -3.08 -6.25 -2.11
N SER A 128 -2.76 -5.85 -0.87
CA SER A 128 -3.67 -5.06 -0.04
C SER A 128 -3.84 -3.62 -0.54
N GLN A 129 -2.80 -3.02 -1.10
CA GLN A 129 -2.88 -1.67 -1.68
C GLN A 129 -3.75 -1.65 -2.93
N ILE A 130 -3.58 -2.64 -3.84
CA ILE A 130 -4.42 -2.83 -5.03
C ILE A 130 -5.90 -2.86 -4.63
N SER A 131 -6.23 -3.70 -3.65
CA SER A 131 -7.59 -3.88 -3.15
C SER A 131 -8.15 -2.60 -2.51
N ALA A 132 -7.36 -1.94 -1.65
CA ALA A 132 -7.78 -0.71 -0.98
C ALA A 132 -7.96 0.46 -1.95
N ALA A 133 -7.06 0.59 -2.94
CA ALA A 133 -7.12 1.62 -3.98
C ALA A 133 -8.39 1.48 -4.82
N HIS A 134 -8.73 0.23 -5.17
CA HIS A 134 -9.93 -0.10 -5.90
C HIS A 134 -11.19 0.33 -5.15
N ILE A 135 -11.30 0.00 -3.85
CA ILE A 135 -12.45 0.41 -3.02
C ILE A 135 -12.57 1.95 -2.96
N LEU A 136 -11.46 2.66 -2.73
CA LEU A 136 -11.46 4.12 -2.66
C LEU A 136 -11.89 4.76 -3.99
N LEU A 137 -11.43 4.21 -5.12
CA LEU A 137 -11.84 4.68 -6.43
C LEU A 137 -13.33 4.45 -6.69
N MET A 138 -13.81 3.25 -6.37
CA MET A 138 -15.21 2.88 -6.51
C MET A 138 -16.13 3.82 -5.73
N MET A 139 -15.70 4.25 -4.55
CA MET A 139 -16.40 5.24 -3.74
C MET A 139 -16.18 6.70 -4.19
N HIS A 140 -15.52 6.91 -5.33
CA HIS A 140 -15.24 8.20 -5.95
C HIS A 140 -14.43 9.18 -5.09
N ASP A 141 -13.54 8.65 -4.23
CA ASP A 141 -12.73 9.45 -3.34
C ASP A 141 -11.45 10.03 -4.00
N ASN A 142 -11.64 10.72 -5.13
CA ASN A 142 -10.55 11.23 -5.96
C ASN A 142 -9.56 12.16 -5.20
N PRO A 143 -10.02 13.12 -4.37
CA PRO A 143 -9.10 13.98 -3.60
C PRO A 143 -8.31 13.18 -2.57
N GLY A 144 -8.95 12.20 -1.92
CA GLY A 144 -8.31 11.29 -0.98
C GLY A 144 -7.20 10.47 -1.64
N ASN A 145 -7.52 9.84 -2.77
CA ASN A 145 -6.56 9.06 -3.55
C ASN A 145 -5.37 9.93 -3.99
N ALA A 146 -5.62 11.15 -4.49
CA ALA A 146 -4.55 12.06 -4.89
C ALA A 146 -3.63 12.46 -3.71
N LEU A 147 -4.15 12.53 -2.49
CA LEU A 147 -3.34 12.75 -1.29
C LEU A 147 -2.53 11.51 -0.91
N VAL A 148 -3.09 10.31 -1.05
CA VAL A 148 -2.34 9.06 -0.82
C VAL A 148 -1.19 8.92 -1.82
N ASP A 149 -1.43 9.20 -3.11
CA ASP A 149 -0.39 9.22 -4.14
C ASP A 149 0.75 10.20 -3.77
N GLN A 150 0.38 11.41 -3.31
CA GLN A 150 1.35 12.40 -2.83
C GLN A 150 2.15 11.89 -1.61
N TYR A 151 1.47 11.20 -0.69
CA TYR A 151 2.10 10.62 0.50
C TYR A 151 3.10 9.54 0.11
N GLU A 152 2.74 8.63 -0.79
CA GLU A 152 3.60 7.57 -1.29
C GLU A 152 4.88 8.15 -1.93
N GLN A 153 4.74 9.14 -2.81
CA GLN A 153 5.88 9.83 -3.43
C GLN A 153 6.75 10.57 -2.40
N ALA A 154 6.14 11.18 -1.37
CA ALA A 154 6.89 11.81 -0.29
C ALA A 154 7.62 10.78 0.58
N TYR A 155 6.97 9.66 0.88
CA TYR A 155 7.57 8.56 1.64
C TYR A 155 8.73 7.93 0.88
N ALA A 156 8.59 7.67 -0.42
CA ALA A 156 9.65 7.12 -1.26
C ALA A 156 10.90 8.00 -1.24
N ARG A 157 10.74 9.33 -1.36
CA ARG A 157 11.85 10.29 -1.24
C ARG A 157 12.49 10.28 0.15
N TYR A 158 11.68 10.30 1.20
CA TYR A 158 12.18 10.17 2.58
C TYR A 158 12.97 8.87 2.78
N PHE A 159 12.42 7.75 2.30
CA PHE A 159 13.00 6.42 2.45
C PHE A 159 14.32 6.29 1.67
N ALA A 160 14.40 6.87 0.47
CA ALA A 160 15.63 6.91 -0.31
C ALA A 160 16.74 7.68 0.42
N LEU A 161 16.43 8.89 0.93
CA LEU A 161 17.39 9.68 1.73
C LEU A 161 17.83 8.96 3.00
N LYS A 162 16.90 8.25 3.65
CA LYS A 162 17.20 7.42 4.83
C LYS A 162 18.19 6.30 4.47
N CYS A 163 17.95 5.58 3.38
CA CYS A 163 18.85 4.53 2.91
C CYS A 163 20.24 5.09 2.56
N GLU A 164 20.32 6.18 1.79
CA GLU A 164 21.60 6.79 1.42
C GLU A 164 22.39 7.25 2.65
N ARG A 165 21.72 7.87 3.63
CA ARG A 165 22.36 8.26 4.89
C ARG A 165 22.90 7.05 5.68
N MET A 166 22.19 5.92 5.68
CA MET A 166 22.59 4.74 6.43
C MET A 166 23.73 3.95 5.76
N ILE A 167 23.84 4.02 4.43
CA ILE A 167 24.85 3.27 3.67
C ILE A 167 26.14 4.07 3.47
N THR A 168 26.06 5.41 3.45
CA THR A 168 27.23 6.25 3.19
C THR A 168 28.30 6.06 4.25
N ARG A 169 29.55 5.88 3.80
CA ARG A 169 30.72 5.76 4.68
C ARG A 169 31.30 7.11 5.08
N SER A 170 30.94 8.17 4.35
CA SER A 170 31.44 9.53 4.58
C SER A 170 30.56 10.24 5.61
N ARG A 171 31.14 10.60 6.75
CA ARG A 171 30.47 11.41 7.77
C ARG A 171 30.00 12.75 7.21
N THR A 172 30.81 13.39 6.37
CA THR A 172 30.47 14.66 5.72
C THR A 172 29.23 14.52 4.84
N CYS A 173 29.15 13.47 4.02
CA CYS A 173 27.97 13.20 3.20
C CYS A 173 26.74 12.91 4.06
N ALA A 174 26.90 12.15 5.16
CA ALA A 174 25.80 11.87 6.08
C ALA A 174 25.24 13.16 6.74
N GLU A 175 26.10 14.11 7.11
CA GLU A 175 25.67 15.40 7.66
C GLU A 175 25.01 16.29 6.59
N MET A 176 25.46 16.24 5.32
CA MET A 176 24.80 16.95 4.22
C MET A 176 23.38 16.41 3.92
N ILE A 177 23.16 15.10 4.07
CA ILE A 177 21.84 14.48 3.85
C ILE A 177 20.86 14.80 5.00
N ARG A 178 21.36 15.02 6.22
CA ARG A 178 20.52 15.24 7.42
C ARG A 178 19.44 16.32 7.26
N PRO A 179 19.74 17.56 6.79
CA PRO A 179 18.69 18.56 6.58
C PRO A 179 17.67 18.15 5.52
N LEU A 180 18.09 17.49 4.44
CA LEU A 180 17.20 16.98 3.39
C LEU A 180 16.26 15.90 3.92
N LEU A 181 16.78 14.97 4.73
CA LEU A 181 16.00 13.93 5.38
C LEU A 181 14.93 14.54 6.31
N SER A 182 15.31 15.57 7.08
CA SER A 182 14.37 16.30 7.94
C SER A 182 13.25 16.97 7.13
N ALA A 183 13.61 17.66 6.03
CA ALA A 183 12.64 18.31 5.17
C ALA A 183 11.68 17.30 4.51
N ALA A 184 12.19 16.17 4.02
CA ALA A 184 11.38 15.10 3.44
C ALA A 184 10.42 14.49 4.47
N HIS A 185 10.88 14.27 5.71
CA HIS A 185 10.03 13.79 6.80
C HIS A 185 8.91 14.79 7.12
N GLN A 186 9.23 16.09 7.23
CA GLN A 186 8.22 17.13 7.46
C GLN A 186 7.19 17.22 6.32
N GLN A 187 7.62 17.06 5.06
CA GLN A 187 6.70 17.04 3.92
C GLN A 187 5.74 15.85 4.02
N MET A 188 6.25 14.66 4.30
CA MET A 188 5.45 13.44 4.50
C MET A 188 4.42 13.64 5.64
N ASP A 189 4.85 14.18 6.78
CA ASP A 189 3.96 14.45 7.92
C ASP A 189 2.86 15.46 7.59
N ARG A 190 3.18 16.52 6.85
CA ARG A 190 2.18 17.50 6.40
C ARG A 190 1.12 16.86 5.49
N ILE A 191 1.53 15.99 4.57
CA ILE A 191 0.58 15.29 3.70
C ILE A 191 -0.28 14.33 4.51
N ARG A 192 0.31 13.59 5.45
CA ARG A 192 -0.45 12.73 6.37
C ARG A 192 -1.49 13.51 7.16
N MET A 193 -1.12 14.66 7.73
CA MET A 193 -2.07 15.54 8.42
C MET A 193 -3.19 16.02 7.48
N ARG A 194 -2.90 16.30 6.22
CA ARG A 194 -3.95 16.63 5.24
C ARG A 194 -4.88 15.45 5.01
N ILE A 195 -4.37 14.24 4.88
CA ILE A 195 -5.18 13.02 4.70
C ILE A 195 -6.14 12.81 5.88
N ASP A 196 -5.64 13.02 7.10
CA ASP A 196 -6.43 12.87 8.33
C ASP A 196 -7.51 13.97 8.48
N ASN A 197 -7.27 15.17 7.95
CA ASN A 197 -8.18 16.32 8.06
C ASN A 197 -9.09 16.53 6.84
N GLU A 198 -8.75 15.97 5.68
CA GLU A 198 -9.53 16.12 4.44
C GLU A 198 -10.82 15.31 4.56
N ALA A 199 -11.96 16.01 4.63
CA ALA A 199 -13.26 15.37 4.70
C ALA A 199 -13.47 14.46 3.47
N PRO A 200 -13.77 13.16 3.65
CA PRO A 200 -13.98 12.27 2.53
C PRO A 200 -15.17 12.69 1.67
N GLN A 201 -14.96 12.72 0.36
CA GLN A 201 -15.99 13.10 -0.60
C GLN A 201 -16.73 11.86 -1.07
N THR A 202 -17.90 11.64 -0.50
CA THR A 202 -18.87 10.68 -1.03
C THR A 202 -19.75 11.44 -2.02
N ASN A 203 -19.47 11.34 -3.33
CA ASN A 203 -20.24 12.04 -4.39
C ASN A 203 -21.67 11.46 -4.56
N GLY A 204 -22.38 11.23 -3.46
CA GLY A 204 -23.66 10.52 -3.42
C GLY A 204 -23.53 8.99 -3.51
N PHE A 205 -22.32 8.46 -3.73
CA PHE A 205 -22.07 7.02 -3.76
C PHE A 205 -21.92 6.48 -2.35
N THR A 206 -22.75 5.51 -2.00
CA THR A 206 -22.56 4.68 -0.82
C THR A 206 -21.81 3.41 -1.20
N PHE A 207 -21.09 2.81 -0.25
CA PHE A 207 -20.40 1.55 -0.49
C PHE A 207 -21.37 0.45 -1.01
N ASP A 208 -22.58 0.41 -0.48
CA ASP A 208 -23.63 -0.53 -0.91
C ASP A 208 -24.10 -0.27 -2.36
N THR A 209 -24.13 0.99 -2.81
CA THR A 209 -24.52 1.33 -4.18
C THR A 209 -23.46 0.90 -5.18
N VAL A 210 -22.19 1.05 -4.82
CA VAL A 210 -21.09 0.72 -5.72
C VAL A 210 -20.89 -0.79 -5.86
N GLU A 211 -21.03 -1.54 -4.77
CA GLU A 211 -21.02 -3.02 -4.81
C GLU A 211 -22.08 -3.55 -5.79
N ALA A 212 -23.31 -3.00 -5.76
CA ALA A 212 -24.38 -3.40 -6.66
C ALA A 212 -24.05 -3.12 -8.15
N LEU A 213 -23.31 -2.04 -8.43
CA LEU A 213 -22.88 -1.68 -9.78
C LEU A 213 -21.73 -2.57 -10.28
N GLU A 214 -20.81 -2.95 -9.40
CA GLU A 214 -19.71 -3.88 -9.70
C GLU A 214 -20.25 -5.26 -10.12
N HIS A 215 -21.21 -5.81 -9.36
CA HIS A 215 -21.87 -7.08 -9.69
C HIS A 215 -22.65 -7.05 -11.01
N SER A 216 -23.03 -5.85 -11.48
CA SER A 216 -23.72 -5.68 -12.77
C SER A 216 -22.77 -5.65 -13.98
N GLY A 217 -21.45 -5.74 -13.76
CA GLY A 217 -20.43 -5.69 -14.82
C GLY A 217 -20.25 -4.31 -15.47
N ARG A 218 -20.84 -3.26 -14.87
CA ARG A 218 -20.81 -1.88 -15.41
C ARG A 218 -19.57 -1.08 -14.99
N TYR A 219 -18.74 -1.62 -14.11
CA TYR A 219 -17.49 -1.02 -13.67
C TYR A 219 -16.33 -1.93 -14.11
N ARG A 220 -15.58 -1.55 -15.15
CA ARG A 220 -14.28 -2.19 -15.48
C ARG A 220 -13.19 -1.36 -14.83
N ALA A 221 -12.69 -1.86 -13.73
CA ALA A 221 -12.16 -1.03 -12.66
C ALA A 221 -10.63 -0.92 -12.63
N LEU A 222 -9.91 -0.85 -13.75
CA LEU A 222 -8.44 -0.92 -13.69
C LEU A 222 -7.67 0.03 -14.61
N ASP A 223 -8.34 0.94 -15.33
CA ASP A 223 -7.66 1.92 -16.20
C ASP A 223 -6.74 2.89 -15.42
N TYR A 224 -6.84 2.94 -14.09
CA TYR A 224 -6.03 3.79 -13.22
C TYR A 224 -4.74 3.13 -12.72
N LEU A 225 -4.56 1.81 -12.89
CA LEU A 225 -3.31 1.12 -12.53
C LEU A 225 -2.14 1.44 -13.47
N ASN A 226 -2.34 2.34 -14.44
CA ASN A 226 -1.37 2.79 -15.44
C ASN A 226 -0.39 3.87 -14.93
N ARG A 227 -0.24 4.06 -13.62
CA ARG A 227 0.65 5.08 -13.03
C ARG A 227 1.88 4.48 -12.40
#